data_AF-A0A5K0WTG6-F1
#
_entry.id   AF-A0A5K0WTG6-F1
#
_cell.length_a   1.000
_cell.length_b   1.000
_cell.length_c   1.000
_cell.angle_alpha   90.00
_cell.angle_beta   90.00
_cell.angle_gamma   90.00
#
_symmetry.space_group_name_H-M   'P 1'
#
loop_
_entity.id
_entity.type
_entity.pdbx_description
1 polymer ?
#
loop_
_entity_poly.entity_id
_entity_poly.type
_entity_poly.pdbx_seq_one_letter_code
_entity_poly.pdbx_strand_id
1 'polypeptide(L)'
;MMNEEPNKNYFSLMYVVPKLVNAIWEILRGIFIGLVVGKEYEEGWFQLLFRCVGLVIPGLPDHGPRDYINSTRLSAAKLDKSKQS
;
A
#
# COMPACT_ATOMS: atom_id res chain seq x y z
N MET A 1 11.98 -37.35 -21.50
CA MET A 1 10.98 -37.40 -20.41
C MET A 1 11.02 -36.04 -19.74
N MET A 2 9.93 -35.29 -19.81
CA MET A 2 9.82 -33.98 -19.18
C MET A 2 9.90 -34.23 -17.67
N ASN A 3 11.01 -33.87 -17.03
CA ASN A 3 11.07 -33.81 -15.58
C ASN A 3 10.05 -32.75 -15.16
N GLU A 4 8.94 -33.18 -14.55
CA GLU A 4 8.01 -32.26 -13.91
C GLU A 4 8.80 -31.42 -12.90
N GLU A 5 8.75 -30.09 -13.03
CA GLU A 5 9.43 -29.19 -12.11
C GLU A 5 8.99 -29.48 -10.66
N PRO A 6 9.93 -29.45 -9.68
CA PRO A 6 9.70 -29.96 -8.32
C PRO A 6 8.69 -29.15 -7.48
N ASN A 7 8.02 -28.15 -8.04
CA ASN A 7 6.99 -27.37 -7.35
C ASN A 7 5.80 -27.03 -8.26
N LYS A 8 4.75 -27.87 -8.24
CA LYS A 8 3.46 -27.60 -8.89
C LYS A 8 2.68 -26.42 -8.24
N ASN A 9 3.14 -25.90 -7.10
CA ASN A 9 2.56 -24.78 -6.34
C ASN A 9 3.39 -23.49 -6.46
N TYR A 10 3.90 -23.17 -7.65
CA TYR A 10 4.52 -21.86 -7.93
C TYR A 10 3.53 -20.70 -7.62
N PHE A 11 2.23 -20.99 -7.73
CA PHE A 11 1.11 -20.20 -7.22
C PHE A 11 0.55 -20.79 -5.93
N SER A 12 1.37 -20.85 -4.87
CA SER A 12 0.82 -21.16 -3.55
C SER A 12 -0.17 -20.06 -3.20
N LEU A 13 -1.46 -20.38 -3.22
CA LEU A 13 -2.56 -19.47 -2.87
C LEU A 13 -2.27 -18.77 -1.52
N MET A 14 -1.59 -19.48 -0.61
CA MET A 14 -1.10 -18.99 0.68
C MET A 14 -0.12 -17.81 0.59
N TYR A 15 0.56 -17.62 -0.53
CA TYR A 15 1.48 -16.49 -0.77
C TYR A 15 0.77 -15.32 -1.48
N VAL A 16 -0.27 -15.61 -2.25
CA VAL A 16 -1.06 -14.60 -2.98
C VAL A 16 -2.09 -13.93 -2.05
N VAL A 17 -2.74 -14.71 -1.18
CA VAL A 17 -3.74 -14.22 -0.21
C VAL A 17 -3.21 -13.08 0.67
N PRO A 18 -2.05 -13.19 1.37
CA PRO A 18 -1.55 -12.09 2.20
C PRO A 18 -1.21 -10.84 1.38
N LYS A 19 -0.73 -11.00 0.14
CA LYS A 19 -0.47 -9.87 -0.76
C LYS A 19 -1.76 -9.17 -1.18
N LEU A 20 -2.81 -9.93 -1.48
CA LEU A 20 -4.13 -9.40 -1.81
C LEU A 20 -4.73 -8.64 -0.63
N VAL A 21 -4.65 -9.19 0.58
CA VAL A 21 -5.10 -8.52 1.81
C VAL A 21 -4.34 -7.22 2.04
N ASN A 22 -3.02 -7.21 1.88
CA ASN A 22 -2.21 -6.01 2.02
C ASN A 22 -2.60 -4.93 1.00
N ALA A 23 -2.78 -5.32 -0.26
CA ALA A 23 -3.14 -4.37 -1.30
C ALA A 23 -4.56 -3.80 -1.13
N ILE A 24 -5.54 -4.62 -0.71
CA ILE A 24 -6.89 -4.13 -0.35
C ILE A 24 -6.78 -3.15 0.82
N TRP A 25 -5.96 -3.47 1.83
CA TRP A 25 -5.74 -2.59 2.97
C TRP A 25 -5.14 -1.24 2.57
N GLU A 26 -4.15 -1.24 1.69
CA GLU A 26 -3.51 -0.03 1.18
C GLU A 26 -4.48 0.84 0.35
N ILE A 27 -5.39 0.23 -0.42
CA ILE A 27 -6.48 0.95 -1.13
C ILE A 27 -7.43 1.62 -0.13
N LEU A 28 -7.91 0.87 0.86
CA LEU A 28 -8.82 1.41 1.87
C LEU A 28 -8.15 2.54 2.64
N ARG A 29 -6.89 2.36 3.05
CA ARG A 29 -6.11 3.41 3.72
C ARG A 29 -6.04 4.68 2.86
N GLY A 30 -5.68 4.57 1.57
CA GLY A 30 -5.57 5.73 0.67
C GLY A 30 -6.90 6.50 0.51
N ILE A 31 -8.03 5.81 0.52
CA ILE A 31 -9.37 6.42 0.47
C ILE A 31 -9.70 7.12 1.79
N PHE A 32 -9.43 6.47 2.94
CA PHE A 32 -9.87 6.95 4.24
C PHE A 32 -8.89 7.91 4.93
N ILE A 33 -7.62 7.98 4.54
CA ILE A 33 -6.60 8.82 5.22
C ILE A 33 -6.98 10.30 5.23
N GLY A 34 -7.61 10.80 4.17
CA GLY A 34 -8.12 12.17 4.08
C GLY A 34 -9.24 12.47 5.08
N LEU A 35 -10.05 11.46 5.41
CA LEU A 35 -11.15 11.57 6.36
C LEU A 35 -10.68 11.42 7.81
N VAL A 36 -9.71 10.52 8.05
CA VAL A 36 -9.22 10.19 9.40
C VAL A 36 -8.18 11.19 9.90
N VAL A 37 -7.25 11.61 9.03
CA VAL A 37 -6.12 12.46 9.41
C VAL A 37 -6.35 13.92 9.00
N GLY A 38 -6.98 14.14 7.86
CA GLY A 38 -7.32 15.47 7.34
C GLY A 38 -7.12 15.57 5.83
N LYS A 39 -7.83 16.50 5.18
CA LYS A 39 -7.82 16.65 3.71
C LYS A 39 -6.43 16.89 3.10
N GLU A 40 -5.51 17.45 3.88
CA GLU A 40 -4.11 17.66 3.50
C GLU A 40 -3.31 16.37 3.23
N TYR A 41 -3.82 15.21 3.70
CA TYR A 41 -3.27 13.88 3.45
C TYR A 41 -4.02 13.11 2.34
N GLU A 42 -5.06 13.69 1.72
CA GLU A 42 -5.82 13.02 0.65
C GLU A 42 -4.89 12.57 -0.48
N GLU A 43 -5.00 11.28 -0.80
CA GLU A 43 -4.36 10.69 -1.97
C GLU A 43 -5.23 10.93 -3.20
N GLY A 44 -4.60 11.27 -4.32
CA GLY A 44 -5.32 11.49 -5.57
C GLY A 44 -5.68 10.18 -6.26
N TRP A 45 -6.64 10.25 -7.18
CA TRP A 45 -7.08 9.12 -8.02
C TRP A 45 -5.94 8.39 -8.75
N PHE A 46 -4.84 9.09 -9.07
CA PHE A 46 -3.66 8.50 -9.70
C PHE A 46 -2.98 7.45 -8.80
N GLN A 47 -2.87 7.72 -7.50
CA GLN A 47 -2.24 6.81 -6.55
C GLN A 47 -3.12 5.59 -6.28
N LEU A 48 -4.44 5.79 -6.23
CA LEU A 48 -5.42 4.71 -6.19
C LEU A 48 -5.31 3.79 -7.42
N LEU A 49 -5.23 4.36 -8.62
CA LEU A 49 -5.02 3.59 -9.85
C LEU A 49 -3.70 2.81 -9.81
N PHE A 50 -2.61 3.41 -9.32
CA PHE A 50 -1.33 2.74 -9.20
C PHE A 50 -1.38 1.52 -8.27
N ARG A 51 -2.07 1.64 -7.12
CA ARG A 51 -2.34 0.53 -6.20
C ARG A 51 -3.19 -0.57 -6.84
N CYS A 52 -4.20 -0.20 -7.65
CA CYS A 52 -4.99 -1.15 -8.42
C CYS A 52 -4.18 -1.87 -9.51
N VAL A 53 -3.23 -1.20 -10.16
CA VAL A 53 -2.34 -1.84 -11.15
C VAL A 53 -1.37 -2.81 -10.45
N GLY A 54 -0.87 -2.48 -9.25
CA GLY A 54 -0.05 -3.37 -8.42
C GLY A 54 -0.77 -4.65 -7.98
N LEU A 55 -2.10 -4.65 -7.91
CA LEU A 55 -2.92 -5.86 -7.68
C LEU A 55 -2.94 -6.80 -8.88
N VAL A 56 -2.91 -6.25 -10.10
CA VAL A 56 -3.01 -7.02 -11.36
C VAL A 56 -1.65 -7.54 -11.80
N ILE A 57 -0.58 -6.77 -11.56
CA ILE A 57 0.78 -7.10 -12.01
C ILE A 57 1.63 -7.46 -10.79
N PRO A 58 1.85 -8.77 -10.51
CA PRO A 58 2.67 -9.19 -9.39
C PRO A 58 4.11 -8.68 -9.56
N GLY A 59 4.61 -7.95 -8.56
CA GLY A 59 5.97 -7.42 -8.54
C GLY A 59 6.08 -5.90 -8.64
N LEU A 60 4.98 -5.19 -8.87
CA LEU A 60 4.96 -3.72 -8.74
C LEU A 60 4.81 -3.30 -7.27
N PRO A 61 5.43 -2.19 -6.85
CA PRO A 61 5.22 -1.63 -5.53
C PRO A 61 3.77 -1.17 -5.36
N ASP A 62 3.21 -1.46 -4.19
CA ASP A 62 1.85 -1.08 -3.75
C ASP A 62 1.80 0.29 -3.07
N HIS A 63 2.92 1.04 -3.07
CA HIS A 63 3.09 2.35 -2.47
C HIS A 63 3.80 3.30 -3.43
N GLY A 64 3.63 4.61 -3.21
CA GLY A 64 4.20 5.64 -4.06
C GLY A 64 4.87 6.79 -3.29
N PRO A 65 5.40 7.80 -3.99
CA PRO A 65 6.09 8.94 -3.38
C PRO A 65 5.23 9.71 -2.37
N ARG A 66 3.91 9.75 -2.56
CA ARG A 66 3.00 10.45 -1.66
C ARG A 66 2.88 9.76 -0.29
N ASP A 67 3.06 8.45 -0.20
CA ASP A 67 3.16 7.76 1.08
C ASP A 67 4.33 8.29 1.93
N TYR A 68 5.48 8.55 1.30
CA TYR A 68 6.65 9.15 1.96
C TYR A 68 6.42 10.59 2.39
N ILE A 69 5.74 11.38 1.57
CA ILE A 69 5.40 12.78 1.90
C ILE A 69 4.42 12.79 3.09
N ASN A 70 3.38 11.97 3.04
CA ASN A 70 2.36 11.88 4.08
C ASN A 70 2.95 11.41 5.41
N SER A 71 3.81 10.39 5.39
CA SER A 71 4.50 9.93 6.61
C SER A 71 5.42 11.02 7.19
N THR A 72 6.21 11.70 6.36
CA THR A 72 7.08 12.80 6.82
C THR A 72 6.28 13.93 7.46
N ARG A 73 5.17 14.34 6.83
CA ARG A 73 4.26 15.37 7.36
C ARG A 73 3.65 14.97 8.69
N LEU A 74 3.16 13.74 8.79
CA LEU A 74 2.56 13.22 10.02
C LEU A 74 3.58 13.17 11.16
N SER A 75 4.81 12.72 10.87
CA SER A 75 5.91 12.72 11.83
C SER A 75 6.27 14.12 12.31
N ALA A 76 6.36 15.09 11.39
CA ALA A 76 6.63 16.49 11.74
C ALA A 76 5.52 17.08 12.62
N ALA A 77 4.25 16.88 12.26
CA ALA A 77 3.10 17.34 13.03
C ALA A 77 3.06 16.71 14.44
N LYS A 78 3.44 15.44 14.57
CA LYS A 78 3.52 14.75 15.87
C LYS A 78 4.64 15.31 16.75
N LEU A 79 5.81 15.60 16.15
CA LEU A 79 6.93 16.21 16.86
C LEU A 79 6.61 17.61 17.36
N ASP A 80 5.94 18.43 16.55
CA ASP A 80 5.52 19.77 16.95
C ASP A 80 4.56 19.74 18.15
N LYS A 81 3.52 18.89 18.11
CA LYS A 81 2.61 18.69 19.24
C LYS A 81 3.34 18.22 20.51
N SER A 82 4.35 17.37 20.38
CA SER A 82 5.11 16.88 21.54
C SER A 82 5.96 17.95 22.21
N LYS A 83 6.34 19.02 21.50
CA LYS A 83 7.09 20.16 22.05
C LYS A 83 6.19 21.20 22.73
N GLN A 84 4.88 21.15 22.47
CA GLN A 84 3.88 22.05 23.04
C GLN A 84 3.17 21.48 24.27
N SER A 85 3.46 20.22 24.64
CA SER A 85 2.96 19.52 25.83
C SER A 85 4.01 19.49 26.93
#